data_AF-A0A9E4JRE1-F1
#
_entry.id   AF-A0A9E4JRE1-F1
#
_cell.length_a   1.000
_cell.length_b   1.000
_cell.length_c   1.000
_cell.angle_alpha   90.00
_cell.angle_beta   90.00
_cell.angle_gamma   90.00
#
_symmetry.space_group_name_H-M   'P 1'
#
loop_
_entity.id
_entity.type
_entity.pdbx_description
1 polymer ?
#
loop_
_entity_poly.entity_id
_entity_poly.type
_entity_poly.pdbx_seq_one_letter_code
_entity_poly.pdbx_strand_id
1 'polypeptide(L)'
;MNVSNIDQLIENLQQFDEDELKIKLGMYVQELGDNLNERGAIDDLEEVSRGGVPRGPMADKALEMGERLLTKLNAESYDLLCGNPFGDQGEMLQTIETAMKENTTKAASLITPVLVANFGLAPAVAAIVSTLIVQKIAKSVGETICSSWEKVI
;
A
#
# COMPACT_ATOMS: atom_id res chain seq x y z
N MET A 1 14.38 9.34 3.23
CA MET A 1 12.96 9.48 3.60
C MET A 1 12.91 9.59 5.12
N ASN A 2 12.38 10.67 5.70
CA ASN A 2 12.18 10.74 7.15
C ASN A 2 10.85 10.04 7.47
N VAL A 3 10.85 9.15 8.47
CA VAL A 3 9.69 8.32 8.88
C VAL A 3 8.44 9.18 9.14
N SER A 4 8.63 10.39 9.68
CA SER A 4 7.55 11.36 9.96
C SER A 4 6.71 11.74 8.74
N ASN A 5 7.27 11.73 7.53
CA ASN A 5 6.55 12.15 6.32
C ASN A 5 5.72 11.01 5.73
N ILE A 6 6.14 9.75 5.96
CA ILE A 6 5.39 8.56 5.53
C ILE A 6 4.16 8.38 6.44
N ASP A 7 4.35 8.53 7.75
CA ASP A 7 3.26 8.38 8.73
C ASP A 7 2.12 9.36 8.43
N GLN A 8 2.44 10.64 8.24
CA GLN A 8 1.45 11.67 7.90
C GLN A 8 0.71 11.40 6.59
N LEU A 9 1.42 10.89 5.58
CA LEU A 9 0.79 10.49 4.33
C LEU A 9 -0.19 9.35 4.57
N ILE A 10 0.22 8.31 5.28
CA ILE A 10 -0.62 7.14 5.53
C ILE A 10 -1.85 7.53 6.36
N GLU A 11 -1.70 8.41 7.35
CA GLU A 11 -2.83 8.95 8.10
C GLU A 11 -3.84 9.66 7.19
N ASN A 12 -3.37 10.43 6.22
CA ASN A 12 -4.22 11.06 5.21
C ASN A 12 -4.87 10.03 4.28
N LEU A 13 -4.11 9.02 3.84
CA LEU A 13 -4.62 7.96 2.96
C LEU A 13 -5.71 7.12 3.64
N GLN A 14 -5.61 6.90 4.95
CA GLN A 14 -6.61 6.17 5.72
C GLN A 14 -7.97 6.87 5.81
N GLN A 15 -8.06 8.16 5.46
CA GLN A 15 -9.34 8.87 5.40
C GLN A 15 -10.19 8.46 4.19
N PHE A 16 -9.57 7.84 3.18
CA PHE A 16 -10.24 7.39 1.97
C PHE A 16 -10.68 5.94 2.11
N ASP A 17 -11.80 5.60 1.46
CA ASP A 17 -12.23 4.21 1.36
C ASP A 17 -11.37 3.41 0.35
N GLU A 18 -11.61 2.10 0.29
CA GLU A 18 -10.82 1.20 -0.55
C GLU A 18 -10.93 1.54 -2.04
N ASP A 19 -12.13 1.93 -2.51
CA ASP A 19 -12.38 2.25 -3.91
C ASP A 19 -11.78 3.60 -4.28
N GLU A 20 -11.86 4.58 -3.39
CA GLU A 20 -11.18 5.87 -3.52
C GLU A 20 -9.65 5.70 -3.60
N LEU A 21 -9.07 4.84 -2.76
CA LEU A 21 -7.65 4.52 -2.80
C LEU A 21 -7.24 3.75 -4.08
N LYS A 22 -8.06 2.81 -4.55
CA LYS A 22 -7.83 2.13 -5.83
C LYS A 22 -7.92 3.11 -7.00
N ILE A 23 -8.88 4.04 -7.00
CA ILE A 23 -8.96 5.08 -8.04
C ILE A 23 -7.70 5.93 -8.04
N LYS A 24 -7.23 6.39 -6.87
CA LYS A 24 -5.96 7.13 -6.74
C LYS A 24 -4.77 6.33 -7.27
N LEU A 25 -4.68 5.05 -6.90
CA LEU A 25 -3.65 4.15 -7.42
C LEU A 25 -3.68 4.05 -8.95
N GLY A 26 -4.86 3.85 -9.52
CA GLY A 26 -5.04 3.73 -10.97
C GLY A 26 -4.77 5.02 -11.73
N MET A 27 -5.13 6.18 -11.18
CA MET A 27 -4.75 7.48 -11.74
C MET A 27 -3.23 7.63 -11.80
N TYR A 28 -2.56 7.29 -10.71
CA TYR A 28 -1.11 7.39 -10.63
C TYR A 28 -0.43 6.47 -11.66
N VAL A 29 -0.94 5.25 -11.86
CA VAL A 29 -0.48 4.34 -12.91
C VAL A 29 -0.72 4.92 -14.31
N GLN A 30 -1.88 5.54 -14.56
CA GLN A 30 -2.17 6.18 -15.86
C GLN A 30 -1.20 7.32 -16.17
N GLU A 31 -0.82 8.10 -15.16
CA GLU A 31 0.09 9.24 -15.31
C GLU A 31 1.56 8.83 -15.43
N LEU A 32 1.94 7.72 -14.80
CA LEU A 32 3.30 7.17 -14.86
C LEU A 32 3.54 6.24 -16.06
N GLY A 33 2.49 5.63 -16.62
CA GLY A 33 2.62 4.56 -17.60
C GLY A 33 3.32 3.33 -17.00
N ASP A 34 4.11 2.61 -17.82
CA ASP A 34 4.83 1.40 -17.38
C ASP A 34 6.02 1.71 -16.43
N ASN A 35 6.38 2.99 -16.25
CA ASN A 35 7.54 3.41 -15.45
C ASN A 35 7.12 3.84 -14.04
N LEU A 36 6.60 2.89 -13.26
CA LEU A 36 6.27 3.07 -11.84
C LEU A 36 7.49 3.39 -10.95
N ASN A 37 8.69 3.32 -11.53
CA ASN A 37 9.98 3.45 -10.87
C ASN A 37 10.64 4.83 -11.11
N GLU A 38 10.15 5.65 -12.05
CA GLU A 38 10.87 6.86 -12.54
C GLU A 38 10.34 8.21 -12.03
N ARG A 39 9.24 8.26 -11.27
CA ARG A 39 8.89 9.49 -10.52
C ARG A 39 9.15 9.32 -9.04
N GLY A 40 10.38 9.65 -8.68
CA GLY A 40 10.77 9.91 -7.31
C GLY A 40 10.77 11.42 -7.06
N ALA A 41 9.68 11.96 -6.51
CA ALA A 41 9.77 13.19 -5.74
C ALA A 41 8.66 13.26 -4.69
N ILE A 42 8.98 13.95 -3.60
CA ILE A 42 8.14 14.15 -2.41
C ILE A 42 6.87 14.96 -2.73
N ASP A 43 6.86 15.68 -3.86
CA ASP A 43 5.68 16.43 -4.35
C ASP A 43 4.50 15.52 -4.72
N ASP A 44 4.78 14.29 -5.21
CA ASP A 44 3.75 13.31 -5.58
C ASP A 44 3.01 12.74 -4.35
N LEU A 45 3.68 12.66 -3.19
CA LEU A 45 3.10 12.17 -1.93
C LEU A 45 2.02 13.15 -1.40
N GLU A 46 2.26 14.44 -1.62
CA GLU A 46 1.39 15.53 -1.19
C GLU A 46 0.18 15.69 -2.13
N GLU A 47 0.39 15.52 -3.43
CA GLU A 47 -0.68 15.55 -4.44
C GLU A 47 -1.63 14.34 -4.31
N VAL A 48 -1.07 13.13 -4.09
CA VAL A 48 -1.87 11.91 -3.87
C VAL A 48 -2.79 12.02 -2.67
N SER A 49 -2.32 12.63 -1.57
CA SER A 49 -3.11 12.78 -0.34
C SER A 49 -4.15 13.89 -0.40
N ARG A 50 -3.91 14.98 -1.16
CA ARG A 50 -4.82 16.13 -1.23
C ARG A 50 -5.76 16.13 -2.42
N GLY A 51 -5.43 15.43 -3.51
CA GLY A 51 -6.26 15.39 -4.71
C GLY A 51 -7.64 14.81 -4.42
N GLY A 52 -8.69 15.44 -4.96
CA GLY A 52 -10.03 14.85 -4.94
C GLY A 52 -10.10 13.58 -5.80
N VAL A 53 -11.03 12.67 -5.48
CA VAL A 53 -11.28 11.48 -6.28
C VAL A 53 -12.19 11.87 -7.46
N PRO A 54 -11.77 11.66 -8.73
CA PRO A 54 -12.61 11.96 -9.88
C PRO A 54 -13.87 11.08 -9.89
N ARG A 55 -14.88 11.47 -10.67
CA ARG A 55 -16.15 10.73 -10.83
C ARG A 55 -16.46 10.46 -12.30
N GLY A 56 -17.32 9.47 -12.54
CA GLY A 56 -17.77 9.09 -13.88
C GLY A 56 -16.79 8.17 -14.60
N PRO A 57 -16.87 8.06 -15.94
CA PRO A 57 -16.17 7.00 -16.70
C PRO A 57 -14.64 6.96 -16.52
N MET A 58 -14.04 8.11 -16.21
CA MET A 58 -12.61 8.20 -15.91
C MET A 58 -12.26 7.53 -14.57
N ALA A 59 -13.13 7.68 -13.57
CA ALA A 59 -12.99 7.04 -12.27
C ALA A 59 -13.16 5.52 -12.38
N ASP A 60 -14.11 5.05 -13.17
CA ASP A 60 -14.33 3.61 -13.39
C ASP A 60 -13.09 2.94 -14.00
N LYS A 61 -12.49 3.59 -15.01
CA LYS A 61 -11.24 3.11 -15.64
C LYS A 61 -10.06 3.13 -14.67
N ALA A 62 -9.95 4.17 -13.84
CA ALA A 62 -8.91 4.26 -12.83
C ALA A 62 -9.09 3.19 -11.75
N LEU A 63 -10.32 2.95 -11.29
CA LEU A 63 -10.65 1.90 -10.35
C LEU A 63 -10.20 0.52 -10.87
N GLU A 64 -10.56 0.18 -12.11
CA GLU A 64 -10.15 -1.10 -12.73
C GLU A 64 -8.63 -1.27 -12.80
N MET A 65 -7.89 -0.20 -13.13
CA MET A 65 -6.43 -0.24 -13.17
C MET A 65 -5.82 -0.37 -11.78
N GLY A 66 -6.34 0.39 -10.81
CA GLY A 66 -5.91 0.32 -9.42
C GLY A 66 -6.15 -1.06 -8.83
N GLU A 67 -7.30 -1.67 -9.09
CA GLU A 67 -7.61 -3.04 -8.67
C GLU A 67 -6.63 -4.06 -9.26
N ARG A 68 -6.36 -3.99 -10.57
CA ARG A 68 -5.42 -4.90 -11.22
C ARG A 68 -4.02 -4.79 -10.63
N LEU A 69 -3.52 -3.57 -10.41
CA LEU A 69 -2.21 -3.36 -9.81
C LEU A 69 -2.19 -3.83 -8.36
N LEU A 70 -3.22 -3.49 -7.58
CA LEU A 70 -3.34 -3.91 -6.20
C LEU A 70 -3.35 -5.44 -6.10
N THR A 71 -4.15 -6.15 -6.89
CA THR A 71 -4.17 -7.62 -6.87
C THR A 71 -2.79 -8.21 -7.10
N LYS A 72 -2.04 -7.71 -8.09
CA LYS A 72 -0.68 -8.17 -8.36
C LYS A 72 0.26 -7.88 -7.19
N LEU A 73 0.31 -6.64 -6.72
CA LEU A 73 1.23 -6.24 -5.65
C LEU A 73 0.85 -6.86 -4.32
N ASN A 74 -0.43 -7.12 -4.07
CA ASN A 74 -0.91 -7.80 -2.86
C ASN A 74 -0.38 -9.24 -2.82
N ALA A 75 -0.52 -9.98 -3.93
CA ALA A 75 0.05 -11.32 -4.11
C ALA A 75 1.57 -11.34 -3.90
N GLU A 76 2.29 -10.47 -4.62
CA GLU A 76 3.76 -10.40 -4.52
C GLU A 76 4.22 -9.99 -3.11
N SER A 77 3.52 -9.08 -2.44
CA SER A 77 3.84 -8.64 -1.08
C SER A 77 3.62 -9.73 -0.04
N TYR A 78 2.56 -10.54 -0.20
CA TYR A 78 2.33 -11.69 0.66
C TYR A 78 3.41 -12.74 0.47
N ASP A 79 3.76 -13.09 -0.77
CA ASP A 79 4.83 -14.05 -1.03
C ASP A 79 6.17 -13.58 -0.45
N LEU A 80 6.44 -12.28 -0.54
CA LEU A 80 7.63 -11.63 0.02
C LEU A 80 7.69 -11.72 1.56
N LEU A 81 6.60 -11.43 2.25
CA LEU A 81 6.58 -11.29 3.72
C LEU A 81 6.18 -12.58 4.44
N CYS A 82 5.31 -13.39 3.84
CA CYS A 82 4.73 -14.60 4.42
C CYS A 82 5.23 -15.89 3.74
N GLY A 83 5.62 -15.86 2.46
CA GLY A 83 6.02 -17.06 1.71
C GLY A 83 7.41 -17.59 2.07
N ASN A 84 8.36 -16.69 2.30
CA ASN A 84 9.68 -17.03 2.86
C ASN A 84 10.23 -15.78 3.56
N PRO A 85 10.01 -15.62 4.88
CA PRO A 85 10.29 -14.36 5.56
C PRO A 85 11.73 -13.94 5.30
N PHE A 86 11.90 -12.74 4.74
CA PHE A 86 13.21 -12.14 4.49
C PHE A 86 14.12 -12.23 5.72
N GLY A 87 15.44 -12.21 5.47
CA GLY A 87 16.53 -12.32 6.45
C GLY A 87 16.24 -11.65 7.81
N ASP A 88 16.76 -12.29 8.86
CA ASP A 88 16.46 -12.13 10.29
C ASP A 88 15.21 -12.85 10.81
N GLN A 89 15.02 -14.12 10.41
CA GLN A 89 14.13 -15.07 11.10
C GLN A 89 12.66 -14.60 11.25
N GLY A 90 12.19 -13.70 10.38
CA GLY A 90 10.84 -13.13 10.45
C GLY A 90 10.65 -11.98 11.45
N GLU A 91 11.72 -11.35 11.96
CA GLU A 91 11.65 -10.20 12.86
C GLU A 91 10.82 -9.04 12.26
N MET A 92 10.99 -8.76 10.96
CA MET A 92 10.18 -7.74 10.28
C MET A 92 8.69 -8.07 10.30
N LEU A 93 8.34 -9.34 10.06
CA LEU A 93 6.96 -9.80 10.10
C LEU A 93 6.37 -9.67 11.51
N GLN A 94 7.12 -10.03 12.54
CA GLN A 94 6.72 -9.85 13.94
C GLN A 94 6.54 -8.38 14.32
N THR A 95 7.40 -7.50 13.80
CA THR A 95 7.31 -6.04 14.00
C THR A 95 6.05 -5.49 13.34
N ILE A 96 5.74 -5.91 12.11
CA ILE A 96 4.49 -5.55 11.42
C ILE A 96 3.29 -6.10 12.19
N GLU A 97 3.31 -7.35 12.65
CA GLU A 97 2.20 -7.95 13.39
C GLU A 97 1.93 -7.20 14.71
N THR A 98 2.99 -6.80 15.42
CA THR A 98 2.87 -5.98 16.63
C THR A 98 2.28 -4.61 16.29
N ALA A 99 2.79 -3.97 15.24
CA ALA A 99 2.27 -2.69 14.78
C ALA A 99 0.79 -2.78 14.35
N MET A 100 0.35 -3.86 13.70
CA MET A 100 -1.05 -4.08 13.31
C MET A 100 -1.98 -4.10 14.52
N LYS A 101 -1.54 -4.65 15.66
CA LYS A 101 -2.32 -4.70 16.91
C LYS A 101 -2.40 -3.34 17.61
N GLU A 102 -1.39 -2.50 17.42
CA GLU A 102 -1.30 -1.17 18.03
C GLU A 102 -2.00 -0.09 17.19
N ASN A 103 -1.61 0.00 15.92
CA ASN A 103 -1.98 1.08 15.01
C ASN A 103 -1.71 0.68 13.55
N THR A 104 -2.78 0.63 12.73
CA THR A 104 -2.69 0.32 11.30
C THR A 104 -1.81 1.27 10.51
N THR A 105 -1.70 2.55 10.91
CA THR A 105 -0.76 3.51 10.30
C THR A 105 0.66 3.03 10.43
N LYS A 106 1.07 2.65 11.65
CA LYS A 106 2.42 2.19 11.93
C LYS A 106 2.74 0.92 11.13
N ALA A 107 1.79 -0.01 11.02
CA ALA A 107 1.96 -1.20 10.20
C ALA A 107 2.17 -0.87 8.71
N ALA A 108 1.35 0.04 8.17
CA ALA A 108 1.49 0.46 6.78
C ALA A 108 2.80 1.24 6.55
N SER A 109 3.26 2.03 7.52
CA SER A 109 4.55 2.74 7.45
C SER A 109 5.74 1.78 7.41
N LEU A 110 5.64 0.63 8.08
CA LEU A 110 6.66 -0.41 8.07
C LEU A 110 6.70 -1.18 6.73
N ILE A 111 5.53 -1.44 6.14
CA ILE A 111 5.44 -2.15 4.85
C ILE A 111 5.90 -1.27 3.69
N THR A 112 5.59 0.03 3.71
CA THR A 112 5.91 0.98 2.63
C THR A 112 7.38 0.92 2.15
N PRO A 113 8.41 1.06 2.99
CA PRO A 113 9.81 0.99 2.55
C PRO A 113 10.21 -0.39 2.00
N VAL A 114 9.55 -1.47 2.45
CA VAL A 114 9.78 -2.82 1.92
C VAL A 114 9.32 -2.89 0.46
N LEU A 115 8.15 -2.32 0.15
CA LEU A 115 7.62 -2.29 -1.21
C LEU A 115 8.49 -1.42 -2.13
N VAL A 116 8.96 -0.27 -1.65
CA VAL A 116 9.91 0.57 -2.40
C VAL A 116 11.19 -0.20 -2.70
N ALA A 117 11.78 -0.85 -1.70
CA ALA A 117 13.07 -1.53 -1.84
C ALA A 117 13.00 -2.79 -2.72
N ASN A 118 11.93 -3.57 -2.63
CA ASN A 118 11.85 -4.87 -3.31
C ASN A 118 11.19 -4.79 -4.70
N PHE A 119 10.24 -3.87 -4.89
CA PHE A 119 9.50 -3.74 -6.14
C PHE A 119 9.88 -2.47 -6.93
N GLY A 120 10.74 -1.62 -6.39
CA GLY A 120 11.18 -0.39 -7.06
C GLY A 120 10.08 0.68 -7.17
N LEU A 121 8.99 0.53 -6.42
CA LEU A 121 7.84 1.43 -6.50
C LEU A 121 8.22 2.85 -6.07
N ALA A 122 7.63 3.84 -6.76
CA ALA A 122 7.58 5.20 -6.24
C ALA A 122 6.99 5.21 -4.82
N PRO A 123 7.51 6.05 -3.90
CA PRO A 123 7.06 6.07 -2.50
C PRO A 123 5.54 6.26 -2.33
N ALA A 124 4.91 7.06 -3.18
CA ALA A 124 3.46 7.30 -3.11
C ALA A 124 2.64 6.07 -3.46
N VAL A 125 3.05 5.33 -4.50
CA VAL A 125 2.44 4.05 -4.88
C VAL A 125 2.58 3.05 -3.74
N ALA A 126 3.79 2.92 -3.20
CA ALA A 126 4.06 2.03 -2.08
C ALA A 126 3.18 2.37 -0.85
N ALA A 127 2.99 3.66 -0.54
CA ALA A 127 2.15 4.08 0.57
C ALA A 127 0.66 3.76 0.36
N ILE A 128 0.11 4.00 -0.85
CA ILE A 128 -1.28 3.64 -1.19
C ILE A 128 -1.46 2.13 -1.08
N VAL A 129 -0.58 1.35 -1.71
CA VAL A 129 -0.65 -0.12 -1.73
C VAL A 129 -0.53 -0.68 -0.32
N SER A 130 0.42 -0.18 0.47
CA SER A 130 0.59 -0.56 1.87
C SER A 130 -0.65 -0.27 2.71
N THR A 131 -1.25 0.91 2.53
CA THR A 131 -2.49 1.29 3.23
C THR A 131 -3.64 0.35 2.86
N LEU A 132 -3.81 0.04 1.57
CA LEU A 132 -4.82 -0.89 1.06
C LEU A 132 -4.62 -2.31 1.62
N ILE A 133 -3.39 -2.81 1.62
CA ILE A 133 -3.03 -4.12 2.18
C ILE A 133 -3.43 -4.18 3.66
N VAL A 134 -2.99 -3.19 4.45
CA VAL A 134 -3.29 -3.15 5.89
C VAL A 134 -4.79 -3.06 6.15
N GLN A 135 -5.51 -2.22 5.41
CA GLN A 135 -6.98 -2.12 5.52
C GLN A 135 -7.66 -3.46 5.22
N LYS A 136 -7.20 -4.20 4.21
CA LYS A 136 -7.74 -5.54 3.88
C LYS A 136 -7.47 -6.54 5.01
N ILE A 137 -6.23 -6.60 5.50
CA ILE A 137 -5.85 -7.51 6.58
C ILE A 137 -6.63 -7.18 7.86
N ALA A 138 -6.77 -5.91 8.21
CA ALA A 138 -7.48 -5.46 9.40
C ALA A 138 -8.98 -5.81 9.40
N LYS A 139 -9.59 -5.95 8.22
CA LYS A 139 -10.99 -6.42 8.06
C LYS A 139 -11.12 -7.95 8.15
N SER A 140 -10.01 -8.69 8.07
CA SER A 140 -9.98 -10.16 8.07
C SER A 140 -9.76 -10.72 9.47
N VAL A 141 -10.42 -11.84 9.78
CA VAL A 141 -10.29 -12.53 11.07
C VAL A 141 -9.33 -13.71 10.91
N GLY A 142 -8.11 -13.58 11.41
CA GLY A 142 -7.07 -14.61 11.45
C GLY A 142 -6.27 -14.54 12.76
N GLU A 143 -5.61 -15.64 13.10
CA GLU A 143 -4.81 -15.75 14.34
C GLU A 143 -3.46 -15.03 14.21
N THR A 144 -2.93 -14.97 12.99
CA THR A 144 -1.70 -14.26 12.62
C THR A 144 -1.96 -13.34 11.43
N ILE A 145 -1.06 -12.37 11.22
CA ILE A 145 -1.17 -11.45 10.08
C ILE A 145 -1.20 -12.20 8.74
N CYS A 146 -0.38 -13.23 8.55
CA CYS A 146 -0.37 -14.03 7.32
C CYS A 146 -1.66 -14.81 7.13
N SER A 147 -2.23 -15.40 8.19
CA SER A 147 -3.52 -16.11 8.09
C SER A 147 -4.69 -15.17 7.78
N SER A 148 -4.64 -13.92 8.28
CA SER A 148 -5.62 -12.88 7.93
C SER A 148 -5.45 -12.45 6.49
N TRP A 149 -4.21 -12.27 6.05
CA TRP A 149 -3.85 -11.81 4.72
C TRP A 149 -4.21 -12.82 3.62
N GLU A 150 -3.95 -14.12 3.84
CA GLU A 150 -4.30 -15.21 2.91
C GLU A 150 -5.79 -15.23 2.53
N LYS A 151 -6.68 -14.74 3.41
CA LYS A 151 -8.13 -14.70 3.17
C LYS A 151 -8.59 -13.53 2.31
N VAL A 152 -7.72 -12.53 2.12
CA VAL A 152 -8.04 -11.26 1.45
C VAL A 152 -7.10 -10.96 0.28
N ILE A 153 -6.35 -11.97 -0.15
CA ILE A 153 -5.41 -11.88 -1.26
C ILE A 153 -6.05 -12.12 -2.62
#